data_AF-A0A3N8PDW1-F1
#
_entry.id   AF-A0A3N8PDW1-F1
#
_cell.length_a   1.000
_cell.length_b   1.000
_cell.length_c   1.000
_cell.angle_alpha   90.00
_cell.angle_beta   90.00
_cell.angle_gamma   90.00
#
_symmetry.space_group_name_H-M   'P 1'
#
loop_
_entity.id
_entity.type
_entity.pdbx_description
1 polymer ?
#
loop_
_entity_poly.entity_id
_entity_poly.type
_entity_poly.pdbx_seq_one_letter_code
_entity_poly.pdbx_strand_id
1 'polypeptide(L)'
;MNPLVRRLLAVAVAALAAWGAVSYVKYLRGELRAAQDEASKARETVAARDNTIAALLATAQENAKLQQQLGVTQSKIDNAQKRIEDATRRIINETPESRAWADTVLPAGIARLHASPAITGACDFVQRVPDGDALHDACNGA
;
A
#
# COMPACT_ATOMS: atom_id res chain seq x y z
N MET A 1 71.55 -9.38 -64.33
CA MET A 1 71.14 -9.24 -62.91
C MET A 1 71.67 -10.45 -62.16
N ASN A 2 72.51 -10.26 -61.12
CA ASN A 2 73.20 -11.37 -60.45
C ASN A 2 72.20 -12.35 -59.79
N PRO A 3 72.43 -13.68 -59.87
CA PRO A 3 71.50 -14.68 -59.34
C PRO A 3 71.28 -14.55 -57.83
N LEU A 4 72.29 -14.05 -57.10
CA LEU A 4 72.18 -13.72 -55.67
C LEU A 4 71.18 -12.60 -55.40
N VAL A 5 71.18 -11.53 -56.21
CA VAL A 5 70.26 -10.40 -56.06
C VAL A 5 68.81 -10.85 -56.27
N ARG A 6 68.56 -11.72 -57.26
CA ARG A 6 67.22 -12.28 -57.50
C ARG A 6 66.70 -13.11 -56.31
N ARG A 7 67.57 -13.91 -55.67
CA ARG A 7 67.20 -14.70 -54.50
C ARG A 7 66.91 -13.82 -53.28
N LEU A 8 67.72 -12.80 -53.05
CA LEU A 8 67.50 -11.85 -51.95
C LEU A 8 66.18 -11.08 -52.12
N LEU A 9 65.85 -10.65 -53.34
CA LEU A 9 64.57 -10.02 -53.65
C LEU A 9 63.39 -10.98 -53.40
N ALA A 10 63.51 -12.24 -53.82
CA ALA A 10 62.44 -13.22 -53.59
C ALA A 10 62.19 -13.47 -52.09
N VAL A 11 63.25 -13.55 -51.28
CA VAL A 11 63.13 -13.70 -49.82
C VAL A 11 62.50 -12.45 -49.18
N ALA A 12 62.90 -11.26 -49.61
CA ALA A 12 62.33 -10.01 -49.10
C ALA A 12 60.82 -9.92 -49.38
N VAL A 13 60.38 -10.27 -50.59
CA VAL A 13 58.96 -10.30 -50.95
C VAL A 13 58.20 -11.34 -50.12
N ALA A 14 58.77 -12.54 -49.95
CA ALA A 14 58.15 -13.58 -49.13
C ALA A 14 58.00 -13.16 -47.66
N ALA A 15 59.02 -12.47 -47.10
CA ALA A 15 58.99 -11.96 -45.74
C ALA A 15 57.90 -10.88 -45.57
N LEU A 16 57.75 -9.96 -46.52
CA LEU A 16 56.69 -8.95 -46.50
C LEU A 16 55.30 -9.57 -46.60
N ALA A 17 55.11 -10.56 -47.48
CA ALA A 17 53.85 -11.28 -47.60
C ALA A 17 53.48 -12.02 -46.29
N ALA A 18 54.46 -12.70 -45.67
CA ALA A 18 54.27 -13.36 -44.39
C ALA A 18 53.92 -12.36 -43.27
N TRP A 19 54.59 -11.21 -43.24
CA TRP A 19 54.30 -10.16 -42.26
C TRP A 19 52.88 -9.59 -42.43
N GLY A 20 52.49 -9.28 -43.67
CA GLY A 20 51.14 -8.82 -44.00
C GLY A 20 50.04 -9.82 -43.60
N ALA A 21 50.28 -11.12 -43.87
CA ALA A 21 49.36 -12.18 -43.46
C ALA A 21 49.23 -12.27 -41.94
N VAL A 22 50.34 -12.21 -41.20
CA VAL A 22 50.33 -12.24 -39.73
C VAL A 22 49.62 -11.00 -39.16
N SER A 23 49.87 -9.80 -39.69
CA SER A 23 49.19 -8.58 -39.25
C SER A 23 47.68 -8.64 -39.50
N TYR A 24 47.27 -9.14 -40.67
CA TYR A 24 45.85 -9.26 -41.02
C TYR A 24 45.12 -10.25 -40.10
N VAL A 25 45.73 -11.42 -39.83
CA VAL A 25 45.17 -12.41 -38.90
C VAL A 25 45.07 -11.85 -37.48
N LYS A 26 46.06 -11.07 -37.04
CA LYS A 26 46.01 -10.40 -35.73
C LYS A 26 44.87 -9.38 -35.64
N TYR A 27 44.66 -8.60 -36.69
CA TYR A 27 43.56 -7.63 -36.78
C TYR A 27 42.19 -8.33 -36.69
N LEU A 28 41.96 -9.36 -37.54
CA LEU A 28 40.71 -10.14 -37.51
C LEU A 28 40.45 -10.81 -36.15
N ARG A 29 41.50 -11.33 -35.50
CA ARG A 29 41.36 -11.88 -34.14
C ARG A 29 41.04 -10.82 -33.11
N GLY A 30 41.48 -9.58 -33.30
CA GLY A 30 41.13 -8.44 -32.46
C GLY A 30 39.64 -8.10 -32.56
N GLU A 31 39.14 -7.95 -33.78
CA GLU A 31 37.70 -7.70 -34.03
C GLU A 31 36.83 -8.84 -33.51
N LEU A 32 37.22 -10.10 -33.73
CA LEU A 32 36.45 -11.24 -33.24
C LEU A 32 36.38 -11.27 -31.71
N ARG A 33 37.47 -10.93 -31.01
CA ARG A 33 37.47 -10.81 -29.55
C ARG A 33 36.58 -9.67 -29.08
N ALA A 34 36.66 -8.51 -29.71
CA ALA A 34 35.79 -7.38 -29.38
C ALA A 34 34.30 -7.75 -29.55
N ALA A 35 33.95 -8.39 -30.66
CA ALA A 35 32.58 -8.86 -30.90
C ALA A 35 32.13 -9.94 -29.89
N GLN A 36 33.03 -10.85 -29.49
CA GLN A 36 32.74 -11.83 -28.44
C GLN A 36 32.54 -11.18 -27.07
N ASP A 37 33.34 -10.17 -26.73
CA ASP A 37 33.22 -9.41 -25.48
C ASP A 37 31.94 -8.58 -25.44
N GLU A 38 31.52 -7.98 -26.56
CA GLU A 38 30.23 -7.30 -26.66
C GLU A 38 29.06 -8.28 -26.52
N ALA A 39 29.14 -9.43 -27.19
CA ALA A 39 28.12 -10.46 -27.09
C ALA A 39 28.03 -11.04 -25.66
N SER A 40 29.15 -11.21 -24.96
CA SER A 40 29.15 -11.70 -23.58
C SER A 40 28.54 -10.67 -22.62
N LYS A 41 28.91 -9.38 -22.74
CA LYS A 41 28.29 -8.29 -21.98
C LYS A 41 26.80 -8.15 -22.24
N ALA A 42 26.37 -8.30 -23.49
CA ALA A 42 24.96 -8.28 -23.84
C ALA A 42 24.21 -9.44 -23.16
N ARG A 43 24.77 -10.65 -23.20
CA ARG A 43 24.19 -11.83 -22.50
C ARG A 43 24.13 -11.64 -20.99
N GLU A 44 25.17 -11.10 -20.38
CA GLU A 44 25.18 -10.80 -18.95
C GLU A 44 24.12 -9.76 -18.59
N THR A 45 23.99 -8.72 -19.40
CA THR A 45 22.95 -7.69 -19.22
C THR A 45 21.55 -8.29 -19.32
N VAL A 46 21.31 -9.15 -20.32
CA VAL A 46 20.02 -9.85 -20.48
C VAL A 46 19.75 -10.75 -19.27
N ALA A 47 20.73 -11.55 -18.83
CA ALA A 47 20.57 -12.39 -17.65
C ALA A 47 20.27 -11.58 -16.38
N ALA A 48 20.92 -10.43 -16.19
CA ALA A 48 20.64 -9.53 -15.08
C ALA A 48 19.21 -8.95 -15.16
N ARG A 49 18.75 -8.60 -16.37
CA ARG A 49 17.37 -8.15 -16.60
C ARG A 49 16.36 -9.25 -16.32
N ASP A 50 16.60 -10.47 -16.79
CA ASP A 50 15.72 -11.62 -16.56
C ASP A 50 15.58 -11.94 -15.08
N ASN A 51 16.69 -11.91 -14.32
CA ASN A 51 16.67 -12.06 -12.86
C ASN A 51 15.84 -10.96 -12.19
N THR A 52 15.98 -9.71 -12.64
CA THR A 52 15.20 -8.58 -12.13
C THR A 52 13.70 -8.76 -12.42
N ILE A 53 13.35 -9.18 -13.64
CA ILE A 53 11.97 -9.44 -14.04
C ILE A 53 11.38 -10.58 -13.20
N ALA A 54 12.12 -11.66 -12.99
CA ALA A 54 11.70 -12.77 -12.15
C ALA A 54 11.43 -12.34 -10.70
N ALA A 55 12.30 -11.51 -10.13
CA ALA A 55 12.11 -10.95 -8.79
C ALA A 55 10.86 -10.05 -8.72
N LEU A 56 10.67 -9.17 -9.70
CA LEU A 56 9.49 -8.30 -9.77
C LEU A 56 8.19 -9.10 -9.92
N LEU A 57 8.18 -10.16 -10.72
CA LEU A 57 7.03 -11.07 -10.85
C LEU A 57 6.73 -11.78 -9.53
N ALA A 58 7.75 -12.27 -8.82
CA ALA A 58 7.57 -12.90 -7.52
C ALA A 58 6.95 -11.93 -6.50
N THR A 59 7.47 -10.70 -6.43
CA THR A 59 6.91 -9.64 -5.56
C THR A 59 5.48 -9.26 -5.97
N ALA A 60 5.18 -9.18 -7.26
CA ALA A 60 3.82 -8.89 -7.73
C ALA A 60 2.82 -9.99 -7.32
N GLN A 61 3.22 -11.26 -7.40
CA GLN A 61 2.39 -12.38 -6.95
C GLN A 61 2.18 -12.36 -5.44
N GLU A 62 3.21 -12.05 -4.66
CA GLU A 62 3.09 -11.90 -3.21
C GLU A 62 2.15 -10.76 -2.83
N ASN A 63 2.31 -9.59 -3.47
CA ASN A 63 1.42 -8.45 -3.28
C ASN A 63 -0.04 -8.78 -3.62
N ALA A 64 -0.28 -9.53 -4.70
CA ALA A 64 -1.63 -9.98 -5.06
C ALA A 64 -2.25 -10.88 -3.98
N LYS A 65 -1.46 -11.78 -3.39
CA LYS A 65 -1.92 -12.62 -2.26
C LYS A 65 -2.22 -11.78 -1.02
N LEU A 66 -1.37 -10.82 -0.68
CA LEU A 66 -1.60 -9.91 0.44
C LEU A 66 -2.87 -9.07 0.23
N GLN A 67 -3.09 -8.56 -0.99
CA GLN A 67 -4.33 -7.83 -1.32
C GLN A 67 -5.57 -8.71 -1.18
N GLN A 68 -5.51 -9.97 -1.62
CA GLN A 68 -6.62 -10.91 -1.42
C GLN A 68 -6.88 -11.16 0.08
N GLN A 69 -5.83 -11.34 0.89
CA GLN A 69 -5.95 -11.51 2.34
C GLN A 69 -6.54 -10.26 3.01
N LEU A 70 -6.18 -9.06 2.56
CA LEU A 70 -6.77 -7.81 3.03
C LEU A 70 -8.27 -7.75 2.71
N GLY A 71 -8.69 -8.10 1.48
CA GLY A 71 -10.10 -8.15 1.12
C GLY A 71 -10.91 -9.15 1.95
N VAL A 72 -10.35 -10.35 2.19
CA VAL A 72 -10.96 -11.35 3.09
C VAL A 72 -11.04 -10.82 4.52
N THR A 73 -10.00 -10.13 5.01
CA THR A 73 -10.00 -9.55 6.36
C THR A 73 -11.02 -8.43 6.48
N GLN A 74 -11.11 -7.55 5.48
CA GLN A 74 -12.08 -6.46 5.46
C GLN A 74 -13.51 -6.99 5.45
N SER A 75 -13.83 -7.97 4.59
CA SER A 75 -15.15 -8.61 4.61
C SER A 75 -15.48 -9.29 5.95
N LYS A 76 -14.49 -9.88 6.64
CA LYS A 76 -14.69 -10.43 7.99
C LYS A 76 -15.00 -9.34 9.01
N ILE A 77 -14.31 -8.20 8.94
CA ILE A 77 -14.55 -7.05 9.81
C ILE A 77 -15.96 -6.50 9.55
N ASP A 78 -16.34 -6.27 8.30
CA ASP A 78 -17.67 -5.77 7.94
C ASP A 78 -18.77 -6.71 8.43
N ASN A 79 -18.59 -8.01 8.26
CA ASN A 79 -19.54 -9.01 8.76
C ASN A 79 -19.58 -9.05 10.29
N ALA A 80 -18.45 -8.86 10.97
CA ALA A 80 -18.43 -8.78 12.43
C ALA A 80 -19.14 -7.52 12.92
N GLN A 81 -18.92 -6.37 12.29
CA GLN A 81 -19.61 -5.12 12.61
C GLN A 81 -21.12 -5.26 12.43
N LYS A 82 -21.59 -5.77 11.28
CA LYS A 82 -23.03 -6.02 11.06
C LYS A 82 -23.64 -6.92 12.12
N ARG A 83 -22.95 -8.00 12.51
CA ARG A 83 -23.42 -8.88 13.60
C ARG A 83 -23.51 -8.16 14.94
N ILE A 84 -22.55 -7.29 15.25
CA ILE A 84 -22.58 -6.49 16.48
C ILE A 84 -23.76 -5.52 16.43
N GLU A 85 -23.94 -4.80 15.33
CA GLU A 85 -25.06 -3.86 15.14
C GLU A 85 -26.43 -4.56 15.26
N ASP A 86 -26.59 -5.71 14.60
CA ASP A 86 -27.80 -6.52 14.66
C ASP A 86 -28.06 -7.03 16.09
N ALA A 87 -27.02 -7.51 16.78
CA ALA A 87 -27.12 -7.96 18.16
C ALA A 87 -27.51 -6.81 19.10
N THR A 88 -26.91 -5.63 18.94
CA THR A 88 -27.27 -4.43 19.72
C THR A 88 -28.71 -4.02 19.45
N ARG A 89 -29.15 -3.97 18.19
CA ARG A 89 -30.54 -3.66 17.84
C ARG A 89 -31.50 -4.65 18.47
N ARG A 90 -31.18 -5.94 18.43
CA ARG A 90 -31.97 -6.99 19.06
C ARG A 90 -32.05 -6.83 20.57
N ILE A 91 -30.93 -6.51 21.23
CA ILE A 91 -30.91 -6.24 22.68
C ILE A 91 -31.86 -5.09 23.01
N ILE A 92 -31.74 -3.95 22.33
CA ILE A 92 -32.52 -2.75 22.62
C ILE A 92 -34.01 -2.94 22.32
N ASN A 93 -34.35 -3.53 21.17
CA ASN A 93 -35.74 -3.54 20.69
C ASN A 93 -36.51 -4.81 21.03
N GLU A 94 -35.84 -5.96 21.11
CA GLU A 94 -36.50 -7.25 21.13
C GLU A 94 -36.38 -7.96 22.48
N THR A 95 -35.44 -7.58 23.34
CA THR A 95 -35.33 -8.25 24.64
C THR A 95 -36.51 -7.90 25.54
N PRO A 96 -37.07 -8.88 26.27
CA PRO A 96 -38.14 -8.63 27.23
C PRO A 96 -37.73 -7.63 28.31
N GLU A 97 -36.46 -7.62 28.71
CA GLU A 97 -35.95 -6.67 29.71
C GLU A 97 -35.95 -5.23 29.19
N SER A 98 -35.46 -4.97 27.97
CA SER A 98 -35.49 -3.61 27.40
C SER A 98 -36.92 -3.14 27.15
N ARG A 99 -37.81 -4.03 26.71
CA ARG A 99 -39.25 -3.72 26.59
C ARG A 99 -39.89 -3.46 27.94
N ALA A 100 -39.63 -4.30 28.94
CA ALA A 100 -40.15 -4.10 30.30
C ALA A 100 -39.68 -2.77 30.89
N TRP A 101 -38.41 -2.40 30.71
CA TRP A 101 -37.89 -1.10 31.12
C TRP A 101 -38.58 0.05 30.37
N ALA A 102 -38.75 -0.07 29.05
CA ALA A 102 -39.43 0.95 28.23
C ALA A 102 -40.92 1.11 28.59
N ASP A 103 -41.59 0.00 28.96
CA ASP A 103 -42.98 -0.03 29.39
C ASP A 103 -43.16 0.39 30.86
N THR A 104 -42.05 0.60 31.60
CA THR A 104 -42.11 1.03 33.00
C THR A 104 -42.61 2.47 33.07
N VAL A 105 -43.67 2.71 33.84
CA VAL A 105 -44.24 4.06 34.03
C VAL A 105 -43.17 5.00 34.57
N LEU A 106 -42.97 6.14 33.90
CA LEU A 106 -42.00 7.13 34.34
C LEU A 106 -42.35 7.60 35.76
N PRO A 107 -41.35 7.75 36.65
CA PRO A 107 -41.57 8.33 37.96
C PRO A 107 -42.28 9.69 37.84
N ALA A 108 -43.25 9.94 38.73
CA ALA A 108 -44.13 11.11 38.64
C ALA A 108 -43.38 12.45 38.51
N GLY A 109 -42.21 12.58 39.15
CA GLY A 109 -41.36 13.76 39.03
C GLY A 109 -40.83 13.98 37.61
N ILE A 110 -40.36 12.91 36.96
CA ILE A 110 -39.86 12.97 35.57
C ILE A 110 -41.02 13.16 34.60
N ALA A 111 -42.15 12.45 34.80
CA ALA A 111 -43.33 12.61 33.97
C ALA A 111 -43.87 14.05 34.01
N ARG A 112 -43.88 14.68 35.20
CA ARG A 112 -44.28 16.08 35.38
C ARG A 112 -43.30 17.04 34.70
N LEU A 113 -42.01 16.75 34.75
CA LEU A 113 -40.99 17.54 34.07
C LEU A 113 -41.15 17.45 32.54
N HIS A 114 -41.41 16.25 32.02
CA HIS A 114 -41.56 16.02 30.58
C HIS A 114 -42.84 16.63 30.00
N ALA A 115 -43.89 16.73 30.81
CA ALA A 115 -45.14 17.40 30.46
C ALA A 115 -45.13 18.92 30.77
N SER A 116 -44.06 19.43 31.38
CA SER A 116 -43.97 20.86 31.69
C SER A 116 -43.75 21.69 30.42
N PRO A 117 -44.33 22.90 30.34
CA PRO A 117 -44.05 23.86 29.27
C PRO A 117 -42.55 24.12 29.13
N ALA A 118 -42.09 24.41 27.91
CA ALA A 118 -40.70 24.79 27.67
C ALA A 118 -40.30 25.98 28.55
N ILE A 119 -39.24 25.80 29.33
CA ILE A 119 -38.71 26.82 30.22
C ILE A 119 -37.81 27.75 29.41
N THR A 120 -38.27 28.97 29.14
CA THR A 120 -37.50 29.96 28.37
C THR A 120 -36.79 30.91 29.33
N GLY A 121 -35.62 30.50 29.80
CA GLY A 121 -34.72 31.34 30.61
C GLY A 121 -34.62 30.91 32.09
N ALA A 122 -33.53 31.35 32.73
CA ALA A 122 -33.18 30.95 34.10
C ALA A 122 -34.18 31.46 35.17
N CYS A 123 -34.76 32.65 34.96
CA CYS A 123 -35.82 33.16 35.83
C CYS A 123 -37.06 32.27 35.88
N ASP A 124 -37.51 31.82 34.71
CA ASP A 124 -38.70 30.99 34.55
C ASP A 124 -38.43 29.55 35.06
N PHE A 125 -37.16 29.15 35.16
CA PHE A 125 -36.76 27.91 35.83
C PHE A 125 -36.91 28.00 37.35
N VAL A 126 -36.30 29.02 37.98
CA VAL A 126 -36.28 29.17 39.45
C VAL A 126 -37.68 29.32 40.04
N GLN A 127 -38.60 30.02 39.37
CA GLN A 127 -39.98 30.16 39.83
C GLN A 127 -40.76 28.84 39.91
N ARG A 128 -40.30 27.77 39.26
CA ARG A 128 -40.97 26.46 39.24
C ARG A 128 -40.30 25.41 40.12
N VAL A 129 -39.14 25.70 40.69
CA VAL A 129 -38.48 24.81 41.67
C VAL A 129 -39.16 25.02 43.03
N PRO A 130 -39.60 23.96 43.73
CA PRO A 130 -40.16 24.08 45.07
C PRO A 130 -39.18 24.77 46.02
N ASP A 131 -39.68 25.57 46.96
CA ASP A 131 -38.87 26.31 47.94
C ASP A 131 -37.89 25.38 48.66
N GLY A 132 -36.63 25.44 48.25
CA GLY A 132 -35.47 24.89 48.93
C GLY A 132 -34.43 26.00 49.09
N ASP A 133 -33.30 25.70 49.74
CA ASP A 133 -32.23 26.70 49.89
C ASP A 133 -31.77 27.18 48.50
N ALA A 134 -32.05 28.45 48.20
CA ALA A 134 -31.68 29.06 46.93
C ALA A 134 -30.16 29.10 46.81
N LEU A 135 -29.61 28.24 45.96
CA LEU A 135 -28.15 28.12 45.75
C LEU A 135 -27.56 29.32 44.99
N HIS A 136 -28.37 30.09 44.24
CA HIS A 136 -27.98 31.36 43.62
C HIS A 136 -29.20 32.12 43.06
N ASP A 137 -29.15 33.45 43.00
CA ASP A 137 -30.17 34.24 42.30
C ASP A 137 -29.99 34.11 40.79
N ALA A 138 -30.74 33.20 40.17
CA ALA A 138 -30.65 32.94 38.74
C ALA A 138 -31.35 34.00 37.87
N CYS A 139 -31.94 35.05 38.46
CA CYS A 139 -32.56 36.14 37.73
C CYS A 139 -31.65 37.33 37.43
N ASN A 140 -30.44 37.37 38.01
CA ASN A 140 -29.50 38.49 37.85
C ASN A 140 -28.43 38.25 36.77
N GLY A 141 -28.85 37.74 35.61
CA GLY A 141 -27.99 37.58 34.42
C GLY A 141 -28.44 38.49 33.28
N ALA A 142 -28.13 39.79 33.40
CA ALA A 142 -27.95 40.69 32.26
C ALA A 142 -26.46 40.77 31.92
#